data_AF-A0A6C0L1S3-F1
#
_entry.id   AF-A0A6C0L1S3-F1
#
_cell.length_a   1.000
_cell.length_b   1.000
_cell.length_c   1.000
_cell.angle_alpha   90.00
_cell.angle_beta   90.00
_cell.angle_gamma   90.00
#
_symmetry.space_group_name_H-M   'P 1'
#
loop_
_entity.id
_entity.type
_entity.pdbx_description
1 polymer ?
#
loop_
_entity_poly.entity_id
_entity_poly.type
_entity_poly.pdbx_seq_one_letter_code
_entity_poly.pdbx_strand_id
1 'polypeptide(L)'
;MFLLLFQTAILIYIILMVYHLLDLQKYNYHGILIRASNKDEINIQRKNLNPILFQNEESLIMQDEHINIGFNDEYIPFSQYLSDKDNQIYIYKNKELFLALGLKSNHFDLSFLNDYDQLCVIENSISVFKNLNSTLYKCSHNYNIIGILDGESTFYLFNPKHKKDIFNKSNQEIKKWGHKHVLQKGNLLFIPTNWYYIQETQGKVIQYHITADSYFTFIPNFFK
;
A
#
# COMPACT_ATOMS: atom_id res chain seq x y z
N MET A 1 -27.80 38.66 -7.91
CA MET A 1 -26.35 38.68 -7.62
C MET A 1 -25.92 37.46 -6.81
N PHE A 2 -26.55 37.18 -5.67
CA PHE A 2 -26.21 36.00 -4.84
C PHE A 2 -26.28 34.66 -5.59
N LEU A 3 -27.36 34.42 -6.35
CA LEU A 3 -27.52 33.19 -7.14
C LEU A 3 -26.36 32.99 -8.15
N LEU A 4 -25.94 34.07 -8.82
CA LEU A 4 -24.86 34.02 -9.81
C LEU A 4 -23.49 33.77 -9.15
N LEU A 5 -23.24 34.38 -7.98
CA LEU A 5 -22.03 34.12 -7.19
C LEU A 5 -21.98 32.67 -6.70
N PHE A 6 -23.11 32.14 -6.20
CA PHE A 6 -23.21 30.76 -5.74
C PHE A 6 -22.99 29.75 -6.89
N GLN A 7 -23.62 29.97 -8.05
CA GLN A 7 -23.40 29.17 -9.26
C GLN A 7 -21.94 29.19 -9.71
N THR A 8 -21.30 30.36 -9.67
CA THR A 8 -19.88 30.51 -10.01
C THR A 8 -18.99 29.74 -9.05
N ALA A 9 -19.26 29.79 -7.74
CA ALA A 9 -18.52 29.03 -6.74
C ALA A 9 -18.64 27.51 -6.94
N ILE A 10 -19.85 27.02 -7.25
CA ILE A 10 -20.07 25.60 -7.58
C ILE A 10 -19.29 25.21 -8.84
N LEU A 11 -19.34 26.03 -9.89
CA LEU A 11 -18.62 25.75 -11.12
C LEU A 11 -17.11 25.65 -10.90
N ILE A 12 -16.53 26.58 -10.15
CA ILE A 12 -15.11 26.54 -9.76
C ILE A 12 -14.81 25.26 -8.99
N TYR A 13 -15.65 24.90 -8.01
CA TYR A 13 -15.48 23.66 -7.25
C TYR A 13 -15.48 22.40 -8.13
N ILE A 14 -16.40 22.31 -9.10
CA ILE A 14 -16.45 21.19 -10.06
C ILE A 14 -15.17 21.15 -10.91
N ILE A 15 -14.71 22.29 -11.42
CA ILE A 15 -13.47 22.37 -12.21
C ILE A 15 -12.27 21.87 -11.40
N LEU A 16 -12.15 22.30 -10.14
CA LEU A 16 -11.06 21.88 -9.27
C LEU A 16 -11.15 20.38 -8.93
N MET A 17 -12.35 19.84 -8.72
CA MET A 17 -12.57 18.42 -8.50
C MET A 17 -12.15 17.59 -9.72
N VAL A 18 -12.56 17.99 -10.94
CA VAL A 18 -12.16 17.32 -12.19
C VAL A 18 -10.65 17.40 -12.38
N TYR A 19 -10.03 18.57 -12.13
CA TYR A 19 -8.58 18.72 -12.19
C TYR A 19 -7.88 17.76 -11.23
N HIS A 20 -8.35 17.64 -9.99
CA HIS A 20 -7.80 16.72 -9.01
C HIS A 20 -7.96 15.25 -9.43
N LEU A 21 -9.12 14.87 -9.96
CA LEU A 21 -9.33 13.52 -10.50
C LEU A 21 -8.37 13.20 -11.65
N LEU A 22 -8.08 14.16 -12.53
CA LEU A 22 -7.08 14.00 -13.59
C LEU A 22 -5.66 13.89 -13.04
N ASP A 23 -5.36 14.62 -11.96
CA ASP A 23 -4.05 14.57 -11.29
C ASP A 23 -3.80 13.19 -10.68
N LEU A 24 -4.81 12.59 -10.03
CA LEU A 24 -4.76 11.22 -9.50
C LEU A 24 -4.57 10.14 -10.60
N GLN A 25 -4.85 10.47 -11.86
CA GLN A 25 -4.63 9.57 -12.99
C GLN A 25 -3.21 9.66 -13.57
N LYS A 26 -2.39 10.61 -13.12
CA LYS A 26 -1.01 10.74 -13.58
C LYS A 26 -0.17 9.53 -13.14
N TYR A 27 0.84 9.24 -13.94
CA TYR A 27 1.86 8.25 -13.64
C TYR A 27 3.14 8.61 -14.38
N ASN A 28 4.28 8.10 -13.89
CA ASN A 28 5.55 8.25 -14.58
C ASN A 28 5.68 7.20 -15.68
N TYR A 29 5.65 7.62 -16.94
CA TYR A 29 5.81 6.75 -18.10
C TYR A 29 7.17 6.02 -18.13
N HIS A 30 8.22 6.67 -17.63
CA HIS A 30 9.56 6.09 -17.51
C HIS A 30 9.83 5.56 -16.10
N GLY A 31 8.79 5.44 -15.26
CA GLY A 31 8.95 5.05 -13.88
C GLY A 31 9.51 3.64 -13.75
N ILE A 32 10.45 3.51 -12.82
CA ILE A 32 11.14 2.29 -12.43
C ILE A 32 11.16 2.19 -10.90
N LEU A 33 11.35 0.99 -10.35
CA LEU A 33 11.58 0.87 -8.90
C LEU A 33 12.91 1.55 -8.53
N ILE A 34 12.86 2.48 -7.58
CA ILE A 34 14.03 3.13 -6.99
C ILE A 34 14.28 2.57 -5.59
N ARG A 35 15.54 2.32 -5.26
CA ARG A 35 15.95 2.04 -3.88
C ARG A 35 16.29 3.35 -3.20
N ALA A 36 15.52 3.73 -2.19
CA ALA A 36 15.79 4.92 -1.40
C ALA A 36 16.69 4.55 -0.21
N SER A 37 17.67 5.41 0.06
CA SER A 37 18.62 5.26 1.16
C SER A 37 18.18 6.03 2.40
N ASN A 38 17.34 7.05 2.23
CA ASN A 38 16.89 7.96 3.29
C ASN A 38 15.47 8.47 3.00
N LYS A 39 14.88 9.12 4.01
CA LYS A 39 13.50 9.65 3.96
C LYS A 39 13.32 10.78 2.94
N ASP A 40 14.36 11.57 2.66
CA ASP A 40 14.30 12.65 1.67
C ASP A 40 14.19 12.11 0.24
N GLU A 41 14.95 11.06 -0.08
CA GLU A 41 14.85 10.34 -1.34
C GLU A 41 13.45 9.76 -1.53
N ILE A 42 12.81 9.24 -0.47
CA ILE A 42 11.42 8.77 -0.54
C ILE A 42 10.51 9.91 -0.99
N ASN A 43 10.63 11.10 -0.38
CA ASN A 43 9.82 12.26 -0.73
C ASN A 43 10.02 12.74 -2.17
N ILE A 44 11.27 12.74 -2.65
CA ILE A 44 11.58 13.12 -4.04
C ILE A 44 10.97 12.11 -5.01
N GLN A 45 11.20 10.81 -4.80
CA GLN A 45 10.75 9.77 -5.73
C GLN A 45 9.23 9.59 -5.74
N ARG A 46 8.58 9.89 -4.61
CA ARG A 46 7.12 9.93 -4.49
C ARG A 46 6.50 10.98 -5.40
N LYS A 47 7.06 12.19 -5.43
CA LYS A 47 6.65 13.26 -6.37
C LYS A 47 6.86 12.86 -7.82
N ASN A 48 7.87 12.02 -8.09
CA ASN A 48 8.14 11.46 -9.41
C ASN A 48 7.28 10.22 -9.75
N LEU A 49 6.35 9.81 -8.88
CA LEU A 49 5.45 8.66 -9.09
C LEU A 49 6.19 7.35 -9.42
N ASN A 50 7.37 7.17 -8.83
CA ASN A 50 8.16 5.95 -8.92
C ASN A 50 7.84 5.03 -7.73
N PRO A 51 7.77 3.70 -7.93
CA PRO A 51 7.82 2.78 -6.83
C PRO A 51 9.13 2.90 -6.07
N ILE A 52 9.08 2.71 -4.76
CA ILE A 52 10.21 2.94 -3.87
C ILE A 52 10.38 1.73 -2.98
N LEU A 53 11.58 1.17 -2.95
CA LEU A 53 12.00 0.18 -1.98
C LEU A 53 12.88 0.88 -0.95
N PHE A 54 12.52 0.79 0.32
CA PHE A 54 13.25 1.37 1.43
C PHE A 54 13.51 0.30 2.49
N GLN A 55 14.70 0.26 3.05
CA GLN A 55 15.00 -0.60 4.20
C GLN A 55 14.75 0.21 5.46
N ASN A 56 13.79 -0.21 6.28
CA ASN A 56 13.67 0.33 7.62
C ASN A 56 14.66 -0.39 8.54
N GLU A 57 15.63 0.35 9.08
CA GLU A 57 16.62 -0.16 10.03
C GLU A 57 15.99 -0.46 11.40
N GLU A 58 14.88 0.21 11.73
CA GLU A 58 14.04 -0.18 12.86
C GLU A 58 13.28 -1.45 12.47
N SER A 59 13.93 -2.59 12.68
CA SER A 59 13.31 -3.89 12.45
C SER A 59 11.98 -3.94 13.18
N LEU A 60 10.91 -4.23 12.44
CA LEU A 60 9.57 -4.39 13.00
C LEU A 60 9.59 -5.65 13.87
N ILE A 61 9.61 -5.47 15.19
CA ILE A 61 9.58 -6.57 16.14
C ILE A 61 8.12 -6.76 16.53
N MET A 62 7.57 -7.92 16.18
CA MET A 62 6.30 -8.41 16.73
C MET A 62 6.48 -8.59 18.24
N GLN A 63 5.73 -7.86 19.06
CA GLN A 63 5.94 -7.87 20.52
C GLN A 63 5.24 -9.02 21.24
N ASP A 64 4.33 -9.77 20.61
CA ASP A 64 3.64 -10.86 21.31
C ASP A 64 3.22 -12.02 20.40
N GLU A 65 3.55 -13.24 20.81
CA GLU A 65 3.17 -14.51 20.15
C GLU A 65 1.86 -15.11 20.70
N HIS A 66 1.28 -14.48 21.74
CA HIS A 66 0.11 -14.95 22.49
C HIS A 66 -1.23 -14.33 22.06
N ILE A 67 -1.28 -13.73 20.88
CA ILE A 67 -2.48 -13.07 20.37
C ILE A 67 -3.48 -14.12 19.90
N ASN A 68 -4.71 -14.07 20.38
CA ASN A 68 -5.79 -14.90 19.84
C ASN A 68 -6.46 -14.18 18.67
N ILE A 69 -6.67 -14.89 17.57
CA ILE A 69 -7.41 -14.40 16.41
C ILE A 69 -8.77 -15.08 16.38
N GLY A 70 -9.83 -14.28 16.24
CA GLY A 70 -11.17 -14.80 15.96
C GLY A 70 -11.28 -15.24 14.50
N PHE A 71 -11.58 -16.51 14.29
CA PHE A 71 -11.92 -17.08 12.98
C PHE A 71 -13.16 -17.95 13.14
N ASN A 72 -14.25 -17.63 12.44
CA ASN A 72 -15.48 -18.43 12.44
C ASN A 72 -15.98 -18.83 13.85
N ASP A 73 -16.11 -17.85 14.76
CA ASP A 73 -16.53 -18.03 16.16
C ASP A 73 -15.54 -18.78 17.08
N GLU A 74 -14.37 -19.17 16.59
CA GLU A 74 -13.29 -19.76 17.40
C GLU A 74 -12.11 -18.79 17.58
N TYR A 75 -11.56 -18.77 18.80
CA TYR A 75 -10.34 -18.01 19.13
C TYR A 75 -9.15 -18.95 19.14
N ILE A 76 -8.27 -18.80 18.16
CA ILE A 76 -7.06 -19.64 18.06
C ILE A 76 -5.83 -18.75 18.31
N PRO A 77 -4.85 -19.20 19.12
CA PRO A 77 -3.57 -18.51 19.25
C PRO A 77 -2.93 -18.32 17.88
N PHE A 78 -2.48 -17.10 17.58
CA PHE A 78 -1.85 -16.76 16.31
C PHE A 78 -0.64 -17.64 16.07
N SER A 79 0.17 -17.90 17.09
CA SER A 79 1.28 -18.86 17.06
C SER A 79 0.84 -20.27 16.61
N GLN A 80 -0.29 -20.77 17.10
CA GLN A 80 -0.84 -22.06 16.70
C GLN A 80 -1.31 -22.04 15.23
N TYR A 81 -2.03 -20.99 14.82
CA TYR A 81 -2.45 -20.79 13.43
C TYR A 81 -1.25 -20.72 12.47
N LEU A 82 -0.14 -20.12 12.92
CA LEU A 82 1.10 -20.02 12.15
C LEU A 82 1.88 -21.34 12.10
N SER A 83 1.70 -22.24 13.06
CA SER A 83 2.45 -23.50 13.20
C SER A 83 1.92 -24.63 12.33
N ASP A 84 0.68 -24.51 11.83
CA ASP A 84 0.03 -25.59 11.10
C ASP A 84 0.62 -25.76 9.69
N LYS A 85 1.25 -26.92 9.46
CA LYS A 85 2.05 -27.19 8.25
C LYS A 85 1.20 -27.44 7.01
N ASP A 86 -0.03 -27.89 7.18
CA ASP A 86 -0.86 -28.37 6.05
C ASP A 86 -1.88 -27.33 5.58
N ASN A 87 -2.23 -26.35 6.42
CA ASN A 87 -3.21 -25.33 6.03
C ASN A 87 -2.61 -24.27 5.09
N GLN A 88 -3.35 -23.97 4.01
CA GLN A 88 -3.17 -22.74 3.25
C GLN A 88 -3.67 -21.58 4.11
N ILE A 89 -2.83 -20.56 4.27
CA ILE A 89 -3.15 -19.37 5.05
C ILE A 89 -3.36 -18.21 4.09
N TYR A 90 -4.55 -17.60 4.15
CA TYR A 90 -4.88 -16.40 3.39
C TYR A 90 -5.68 -15.42 4.25
N ILE A 91 -4.95 -14.53 4.92
CA ILE A 91 -5.50 -13.37 5.62
C ILE A 91 -5.11 -12.13 4.82
N TYR A 92 -6.10 -11.40 4.30
CA TYR A 92 -5.87 -10.22 3.49
C TYR A 92 -6.37 -8.95 4.17
N LYS A 93 -5.46 -7.98 4.39
CA LYS A 93 -5.76 -6.65 4.95
C LYS A 93 -6.70 -6.66 6.17
N ASN A 94 -6.41 -7.52 7.15
CA ASN A 94 -7.18 -7.60 8.39
C ASN A 94 -6.77 -6.49 9.37
N LYS A 95 -7.72 -5.59 9.69
CA LYS A 95 -7.53 -4.45 10.61
C LYS A 95 -7.57 -4.87 12.08
N GLU A 96 -8.42 -5.83 12.44
CA GLU A 96 -8.51 -6.35 13.81
C GLU A 96 -7.21 -7.04 14.22
N LEU A 97 -6.60 -7.80 13.31
CA LEU A 97 -5.29 -8.41 13.52
C LEU A 97 -4.18 -7.37 13.71
N PHE A 98 -4.23 -6.25 12.97
CA PHE A 98 -3.30 -5.15 13.18
C PHE A 98 -3.40 -4.59 14.61
N LEU A 99 -4.63 -4.35 15.09
CA LEU A 99 -4.89 -3.87 16.44
C LEU A 99 -4.46 -4.89 17.50
N ALA A 100 -4.77 -6.16 17.27
CA ALA A 100 -4.44 -7.26 18.17
C ALA A 100 -2.93 -7.49 18.29
N LEU A 101 -2.16 -7.23 17.21
CA LEU A 101 -0.69 -7.35 17.22
C LEU A 101 0.03 -6.27 18.03
N GLY A 102 -0.68 -5.27 18.55
CA GLY A 102 -0.09 -4.24 19.40
C GLY A 102 1.05 -3.47 18.73
N LEU A 103 1.10 -3.49 17.40
CA LEU A 103 2.14 -2.85 16.59
C LEU A 103 2.12 -1.35 16.88
N LYS A 104 3.14 -0.85 17.60
CA LYS A 104 3.23 0.56 18.00
C LYS A 104 3.33 1.48 16.78
N SER A 105 2.63 2.61 16.84
CA SER A 105 2.55 3.62 15.78
C SER A 105 3.91 4.11 15.26
N ASN A 106 4.94 4.14 16.12
CA ASN A 106 6.24 4.72 15.79
C ASN A 106 6.96 3.95 14.66
N HIS A 107 6.69 2.65 14.55
CA HIS A 107 7.23 1.79 13.50
C HIS A 107 6.67 2.09 12.10
N PHE A 108 5.57 2.84 12.05
CA PHE A 108 4.77 3.12 10.86
C PHE A 108 4.50 4.61 10.72
N ASP A 109 5.32 5.44 11.37
CA ASP A 109 5.13 6.88 11.39
C ASP A 109 5.39 7.47 10.01
N LEU A 110 4.30 7.87 9.35
CA LEU A 110 4.32 8.54 8.05
C LEU A 110 4.54 10.06 8.18
N SER A 111 4.82 10.59 9.38
CA SER A 111 5.09 12.01 9.61
C SER A 111 6.20 12.59 8.74
N PHE A 112 7.15 11.75 8.30
CA PHE A 112 8.22 12.18 7.40
C PHE A 112 7.76 12.41 5.95
N LEU A 113 6.53 12.00 5.59
CA LEU A 113 5.95 12.34 4.30
C LEU A 113 5.51 13.80 4.36
N ASN A 114 6.27 14.69 3.73
CA ASN A 114 6.09 16.15 3.83
C ASN A 114 4.70 16.69 3.39
N ASP A 115 3.83 15.86 2.82
CA ASP A 115 2.45 16.24 2.44
C ASP A 115 1.38 15.69 3.41
N TYR A 116 1.80 15.18 4.58
CA TYR A 116 0.91 14.66 5.62
C TYR A 116 -0.07 15.71 6.19
N ASP A 117 0.15 16.99 5.87
CA ASP A 117 -0.73 18.09 6.27
C ASP A 117 -2.11 18.03 5.61
N GLN A 118 -2.28 17.26 4.53
CA GLN A 118 -3.58 17.02 3.90
C GLN A 118 -4.48 16.12 4.77
N LEU A 119 -5.81 16.28 4.68
CA LEU A 119 -6.74 15.28 5.22
C LEU A 119 -6.56 13.94 4.49
N CYS A 120 -5.68 13.11 5.01
CA CYS A 120 -5.52 11.72 4.60
C CYS A 120 -6.26 10.81 5.57
N VAL A 121 -7.13 9.93 5.05
CA VAL A 121 -7.57 8.77 5.83
C VAL A 121 -6.55 7.68 5.65
N ILE A 122 -5.92 7.30 6.76
CA ILE A 122 -4.90 6.27 6.82
C ILE A 122 -5.53 5.01 7.36
N GLU A 123 -5.32 3.91 6.67
CA GLU A 123 -5.74 2.60 7.11
C GLU A 123 -4.53 1.69 7.23
N ASN A 124 -4.38 1.10 8.42
CA ASN A 124 -3.36 0.11 8.71
C ASN A 124 -4.00 -1.27 8.77
N SER A 125 -3.34 -2.27 8.21
CA SER A 125 -3.84 -3.64 8.25
C SER A 125 -2.72 -4.67 8.11
N ILE A 126 -3.01 -5.92 8.46
CA ILE A 126 -2.07 -7.03 8.37
C ILE A 126 -2.57 -8.07 7.39
N SER A 127 -1.63 -8.61 6.63
CA SER A 127 -1.82 -9.79 5.82
C SER A 127 -0.90 -10.91 6.28
N VAL A 128 -1.45 -12.12 6.25
CA VAL A 128 -0.72 -13.35 6.52
C VAL A 128 -0.98 -14.29 5.36
N PHE A 129 0.08 -14.74 4.72
CA PHE A 129 -0.01 -15.60 3.56
C PHE A 129 0.87 -16.81 3.73
N LYS A 130 0.48 -17.91 3.10
CA LYS A 130 1.35 -19.08 2.91
C LYS A 130 1.20 -19.59 1.49
N ASN A 131 2.30 -19.61 0.73
CA ASN A 131 2.33 -20.03 -0.67
C ASN A 131 1.36 -19.24 -1.59
N LEU A 132 1.31 -17.92 -1.45
CA LEU A 132 0.44 -17.06 -2.25
C LEU A 132 0.94 -16.94 -3.69
N ASN A 133 0.01 -17.02 -4.64
CA ASN A 133 0.18 -16.52 -6.00
C ASN A 133 -1.01 -15.60 -6.28
N SER A 134 -0.79 -14.29 -6.21
CA SER A 134 -1.88 -13.33 -6.26
C SER A 134 -2.40 -13.10 -7.68
N THR A 135 -3.63 -12.60 -7.77
CA THR A 135 -4.12 -11.98 -9.01
C THR A 135 -3.46 -10.62 -9.22
N LEU A 136 -3.67 -10.05 -10.41
CA LEU A 136 -3.21 -8.69 -10.74
C LEU A 136 -3.97 -7.65 -9.92
N TYR A 137 -3.27 -6.94 -9.05
CA TYR A 137 -3.80 -5.79 -8.33
C TYR A 137 -3.51 -4.49 -9.07
N LYS A 138 -4.39 -3.51 -8.88
CA LYS A 138 -4.15 -2.11 -9.24
C LYS A 138 -4.10 -1.29 -7.96
N CYS A 139 -3.07 -0.46 -7.80
CA CYS A 139 -3.02 0.52 -6.74
C CYS A 139 -4.04 1.64 -7.03
N SER A 140 -5.13 1.68 -6.26
CA SER A 140 -6.14 2.74 -6.32
C SER A 140 -5.88 3.87 -5.33
N HIS A 141 -5.06 3.62 -4.31
CA HIS A 141 -4.80 4.58 -3.25
C HIS A 141 -3.73 5.60 -3.63
N ASN A 142 -3.77 6.79 -3.03
CA ASN A 142 -2.71 7.80 -3.17
C ASN A 142 -1.38 7.25 -2.62
N TYR A 143 -1.46 6.60 -1.47
CA TYR A 143 -0.35 5.92 -0.83
C TYR A 143 -0.72 4.46 -0.62
N ASN A 144 0.13 3.55 -1.09
CA ASN A 144 0.03 2.13 -0.79
C ASN A 144 1.43 1.64 -0.43
N ILE A 145 1.63 1.38 0.85
CA ILE A 145 2.89 0.96 1.43
C ILE A 145 2.69 -0.46 1.93
N ILE A 146 3.56 -1.37 1.50
CA ILE A 146 3.59 -2.74 1.95
C ILE A 146 4.93 -2.95 2.61
N GLY A 147 4.98 -3.50 3.82
CA GLY A 147 6.26 -3.92 4.37
C GLY A 147 6.20 -5.28 5.05
N ILE A 148 7.36 -5.91 5.09
CA ILE A 148 7.49 -7.30 5.53
C ILE A 148 7.89 -7.33 7.01
N LEU A 149 7.02 -7.93 7.81
CA LEU A 149 7.26 -8.19 9.24
C LEU A 149 8.02 -9.51 9.42
N ASP A 150 7.67 -10.52 8.63
CA ASP A 150 8.24 -11.86 8.67
C ASP A 150 8.15 -12.56 7.31
N GLY A 151 9.12 -13.41 7.00
CA GLY A 151 9.21 -14.16 5.75
C GLY A 151 9.75 -13.36 4.56
N GLU A 152 9.47 -13.85 3.35
CA GLU A 152 9.93 -13.29 2.08
C GLU A 152 8.81 -13.31 1.03
N SER A 153 8.65 -12.21 0.29
CA SER A 153 7.70 -12.12 -0.80
C SER A 153 8.30 -11.52 -2.06
N THR A 154 8.00 -12.13 -3.21
CA THR A 154 8.37 -11.61 -4.52
C THR A 154 7.23 -10.76 -5.08
N PHE A 155 7.53 -9.51 -5.40
CA PHE A 155 6.64 -8.59 -6.09
C PHE A 155 7.07 -8.41 -7.55
N TYR A 156 6.10 -8.32 -8.44
CA TYR A 156 6.33 -7.86 -9.82
C TYR A 156 5.51 -6.60 -10.02
N LEU A 157 6.19 -5.49 -10.26
CA LEU A 157 5.57 -4.17 -10.44
C LEU A 157 5.46 -3.84 -11.92
N PHE A 158 4.27 -3.49 -12.38
CA PHE A 158 4.03 -3.13 -13.78
C PHE A 158 3.69 -1.65 -13.89
N ASN A 159 4.45 -0.95 -14.72
CA ASN A 159 4.20 0.44 -15.03
C ASN A 159 2.84 0.58 -15.75
N PRO A 160 2.01 1.60 -15.44
CA PRO A 160 0.69 1.78 -16.05
C PRO A 160 0.69 1.83 -17.58
N LYS A 161 1.82 2.20 -18.22
CA LYS A 161 1.96 2.16 -19.68
C LYS A 161 1.71 0.77 -20.28
N HIS A 162 1.96 -0.29 -19.52
CA HIS A 162 1.78 -1.68 -19.94
C HIS A 162 0.36 -2.21 -19.70
N LYS A 163 -0.61 -1.35 -19.34
CA LYS A 163 -2.00 -1.77 -19.05
C LYS A 163 -2.58 -2.69 -20.12
N LYS A 164 -2.43 -2.35 -21.40
CA LYS A 164 -2.92 -3.17 -22.52
C LYS A 164 -2.18 -4.50 -22.66
N ASP A 165 -0.93 -4.53 -22.21
CA ASP A 165 -0.07 -5.70 -22.29
C ASP A 165 -0.32 -6.70 -21.16
N ILE A 166 -0.94 -6.29 -20.05
CA ILE A 166 -1.12 -7.12 -18.84
C ILE A 166 -2.58 -7.47 -18.53
N PHE A 167 -3.53 -6.68 -19.00
CA PHE A 167 -4.95 -6.88 -18.65
C PHE A 167 -5.51 -8.16 -19.32
N ASN A 168 -6.29 -8.94 -18.55
CA ASN A 168 -6.88 -10.22 -18.97
C ASN A 168 -5.88 -11.29 -19.46
N LYS A 169 -4.62 -11.21 -19.01
CA LYS A 169 -3.59 -12.22 -19.30
C LYS A 169 -3.18 -12.94 -18.03
N SER A 170 -2.61 -14.14 -18.19
CA SER A 170 -2.13 -14.92 -17.06
C SER A 170 -0.86 -14.31 -16.43
N ASN A 171 -0.60 -14.63 -15.16
CA ASN A 171 0.61 -14.18 -14.46
C ASN A 171 1.90 -14.55 -15.22
N GLN A 172 1.95 -15.72 -15.86
CA GLN A 172 3.11 -16.16 -16.64
C GLN A 172 3.40 -15.25 -17.84
N GLU A 173 2.35 -14.81 -18.54
CA GLU A 173 2.48 -13.97 -19.74
C GLU A 173 2.89 -12.53 -19.41
N ILE A 174 2.45 -12.01 -18.26
CA ILE A 174 2.64 -10.61 -17.90
C ILE A 174 3.99 -10.35 -17.23
N LYS A 175 4.60 -11.35 -16.56
CA LYS A 175 5.84 -11.21 -15.78
C LYS A 175 7.00 -10.55 -16.54
N LYS A 176 7.08 -10.73 -17.86
CA LYS A 176 8.11 -10.09 -18.71
C LYS A 176 8.07 -8.56 -18.70
N TRP A 177 6.92 -7.97 -18.34
CA TRP A 177 6.73 -6.52 -18.21
C TRP A 177 6.93 -6.01 -16.78
N GLY A 178 7.14 -6.93 -15.83
CA GLY A 178 7.20 -6.61 -14.41
C GLY A 178 8.63 -6.39 -13.92
N HIS A 179 8.81 -5.37 -13.10
CA HIS A 179 10.02 -5.22 -12.30
C HIS A 179 9.95 -6.19 -11.12
N LYS A 180 10.70 -7.29 -11.19
CA LYS A 180 10.73 -8.34 -10.15
C LYS A 180 11.63 -7.92 -8.99
N HIS A 181 11.08 -7.93 -7.78
CA HIS A 181 11.81 -7.64 -6.56
C HIS A 181 11.41 -8.57 -5.43
N VAL A 182 12.40 -9.01 -4.68
CA VAL A 182 12.22 -9.83 -3.49
C VAL A 182 12.26 -8.88 -2.29
N LEU A 183 11.21 -8.93 -1.48
CA LEU A 183 11.08 -8.18 -0.25
C LEU A 183 11.28 -9.13 0.92
N GLN A 184 12.13 -8.73 1.86
CA GLN A 184 12.47 -9.43 3.09
C GLN A 184 12.11 -8.57 4.29
N LYS A 185 12.19 -9.16 5.49
CA LYS A 185 11.93 -8.48 6.76
C LYS A 185 12.60 -7.09 6.83
N GLY A 186 11.81 -6.08 7.16
CA GLY A 186 12.24 -4.68 7.25
C GLY A 186 12.22 -3.90 5.93
N ASN A 187 11.97 -4.55 4.78
CA ASN A 187 11.68 -3.84 3.54
C ASN A 187 10.31 -3.16 3.61
N LEU A 188 10.26 -1.92 3.11
CA LEU A 188 9.05 -1.18 2.82
C LEU A 188 9.00 -0.90 1.32
N LEU A 189 7.88 -1.22 0.70
CA LEU A 189 7.61 -0.99 -0.71
C LEU A 189 6.46 0.01 -0.84
N PHE A 190 6.80 1.18 -1.38
CA PHE A 190 5.84 2.22 -1.76
C PHE A 190 5.44 1.96 -3.20
N ILE A 191 4.13 1.77 -3.43
CA ILE A 191 3.54 1.57 -4.75
C ILE A 191 2.71 2.82 -5.07
N PRO A 192 3.06 3.59 -6.12
CA PRO A 192 2.30 4.77 -6.50
C PRO A 192 0.94 4.39 -7.09
N THR A 193 0.01 5.34 -7.07
CA THR A 193 -1.30 5.19 -7.70
C THR A 193 -1.19 4.74 -9.16
N ASN A 194 -2.17 3.96 -9.61
CA ASN A 194 -2.30 3.36 -10.93
C ASN A 194 -1.29 2.28 -11.30
N TRP A 195 -0.19 2.11 -10.57
CA TRP A 195 0.69 0.96 -10.76
C TRP A 195 -0.05 -0.34 -10.52
N TYR A 196 0.36 -1.37 -11.25
CA TYR A 196 -0.16 -2.71 -11.08
C TYR A 196 0.90 -3.60 -10.44
N TYR A 197 0.46 -4.63 -9.72
CA TYR A 197 1.40 -5.60 -9.16
C TYR A 197 0.78 -6.98 -9.01
N ILE A 198 1.63 -7.99 -9.07
CA ILE A 198 1.34 -9.33 -8.55
C ILE A 198 2.34 -9.64 -7.43
N GLN A 199 1.92 -10.51 -6.52
CA GLN A 199 2.67 -10.96 -5.38
C GLN A 199 2.75 -12.48 -5.36
N GLU A 200 3.95 -13.00 -5.14
CA GLU A 200 4.21 -14.42 -4.95
C GLU A 200 4.93 -14.63 -3.61
N THR A 201 4.58 -15.69 -2.89
CA THR A 201 5.30 -16.12 -1.68
C THR A 201 5.62 -17.59 -1.75
N GLN A 202 6.79 -17.98 -1.22
CA GLN A 202 7.15 -19.36 -0.98
C GLN A 202 7.27 -19.52 0.54
N GLY A 203 6.32 -20.23 1.13
CA GLY A 203 6.16 -20.30 2.58
C GLY A 203 5.37 -19.13 3.17
N LYS A 204 5.52 -18.99 4.49
CA LYS A 204 4.77 -18.04 5.30
C LYS A 204 5.34 -16.64 5.17
N VAL A 205 4.46 -15.65 5.02
CA VAL A 205 4.79 -14.23 5.05
C VAL A 205 3.80 -13.52 5.94
N ILE A 206 4.32 -12.62 6.79
CA ILE A 206 3.51 -11.63 7.48
C ILE A 206 3.92 -10.27 6.95
N GLN A 207 2.95 -9.52 6.45
CA GLN A 207 3.17 -8.19 5.94
C GLN A 207 2.15 -7.22 6.51
N TYR A 208 2.58 -5.99 6.69
CA TYR A 208 1.71 -4.89 7.04
C TYR A 208 1.42 -4.05 5.80
N HIS A 209 0.27 -3.40 5.81
CA HIS A 209 -0.14 -2.46 4.77
C HIS A 209 -0.50 -1.15 5.41
N ILE A 210 -0.04 -0.06 4.79
CA ILE A 210 -0.54 1.28 5.04
C ILE A 210 -1.12 1.78 3.73
N THR A 211 -2.42 2.07 3.73
CA THR A 211 -3.08 2.77 2.63
C THR A 211 -3.50 4.14 3.09
N ALA A 212 -3.32 5.15 2.25
CA ALA A 212 -3.84 6.47 2.54
C ALA A 212 -4.39 7.14 1.29
N ASP A 213 -5.56 7.76 1.45
CA ASP A 213 -6.28 8.47 0.41
C ASP A 213 -6.48 9.93 0.84
N SER A 214 -6.19 10.85 -0.07
CA SER A 214 -6.51 12.27 0.14
C SER A 214 -7.97 12.49 -0.25
N TYR A 215 -8.77 13.06 0.66
CA TYR A 215 -10.07 13.58 0.25
C TYR A 215 -9.89 14.95 -0.38
N PHE A 216 -10.31 15.11 -1.64
CA PHE A 216 -10.46 16.42 -2.25
C PHE A 216 -11.59 17.17 -1.54
N THR A 217 -11.21 17.88 -0.48
CA THR A 217 -12.11 18.77 0.25
C THR A 217 -11.42 20.13 0.34
N PHE A 218 -11.96 21.10 -0.39
CA PHE A 218 -11.43 22.47 -0.40
C PHE A 218 -11.52 23.13 0.98
N ILE A 219 -12.61 22.85 1.72
CA ILE A 219 -12.93 23.53 2.98
C ILE A 219 -12.00 23.10 4.14
N PRO A 220 -11.82 21.80 4.46
CA PRO A 220 -11.02 21.42 5.61
C PRO A 220 -9.53 21.63 5.44
N ASN A 221 -9.01 21.53 4.20
CA ASN A 221 -7.59 21.78 3.90
C ASN A 221 -7.22 23.27 4.01
N PHE A 222 -8.19 24.20 3.98
CA PHE A 222 -7.95 25.64 4.07
C PHE A 222 -7.99 26.17 5.52
N PHE A 223 -8.67 25.48 6.43
CA PHE A 223 -8.81 25.86 7.85
C PHE A 223 -7.86 25.10 8.78
N LYS A 224 -6.85 24.42 8.24
CA LYS A 224 -5.80 23.75 9.00
C LYS A 224 -4.56 24.64 9.08
#